data_AF-A0A1B1ZSB6-F1
#
_entry.id   AF-A0A1B1ZSB6-F1
#
_cell.length_a   1.000
_cell.length_b   1.000
_cell.length_c   1.000
_cell.angle_alpha   90.00
_cell.angle_beta   90.00
_cell.angle_gamma   90.00
#
_symmetry.space_group_name_H-M   'P 1'
#
loop_
_entity.id
_entity.type
_entity.pdbx_description
1 polymer ?
#
loop_
_entity_poly.entity_id
_entity_poly.type
_entity_poly.pdbx_seq_one_letter_code
_entity_poly.pdbx_strand_id
1 'polypeptide(L)'
;MSVPNLPKATPGSGSVDGPGLRPGPRLLLRGTSVGLALLVLVLLLAACGGGPLPAAPPPSPAPPPTTSSAAPSPTSASPEPEAAPSTTRTAPEAAPPAPPAGRPPGNDGGGGAARDGAPAPAAGPLWPAGDAAAARRMQEQADRGGDPWLLDPEEVAISYVGSELGYRNPKLTWIDTGRFDIAEGRSPARATVVLEQTVRPGDGGVWLVTRVDRH
;
A
#
# COMPACT_ATOMS: atom_id res chain seq x y z
N MET A 1 -54.76 13.58 -20.59
CA MET A 1 -54.09 13.62 -19.27
C MET A 1 -53.67 12.20 -18.94
N SER A 2 -52.40 11.85 -19.17
CA SER A 2 -51.88 10.48 -19.03
C SER A 2 -51.33 10.25 -17.62
N VAL A 3 -51.72 9.14 -17.01
CA VAL A 3 -51.32 8.72 -15.66
C VAL A 3 -50.06 7.84 -15.75
N PRO A 4 -48.99 8.09 -14.97
CA PRO A 4 -47.82 7.24 -14.94
C PRO A 4 -48.09 5.88 -14.26
N ASN A 5 -47.53 4.83 -14.85
CA ASN A 5 -47.61 3.43 -14.42
C ASN A 5 -46.65 3.19 -13.23
N LEU A 6 -47.18 2.83 -12.06
CA LEU A 6 -46.38 2.45 -10.89
C LEU A 6 -46.10 0.93 -10.90
N PRO A 7 -44.85 0.48 -10.70
CA PRO A 7 -44.56 -0.93 -10.49
C PRO A 7 -45.05 -1.41 -9.11
N LYS A 8 -45.71 -2.55 -9.12
CA LYS A 8 -46.27 -3.25 -7.95
C LYS A 8 -45.13 -3.92 -7.17
N ALA A 9 -44.84 -3.44 -5.97
CA ALA A 9 -43.90 -4.08 -5.05
C ALA A 9 -44.59 -5.23 -4.30
N THR A 10 -44.02 -6.42 -4.37
CA THR A 10 -44.48 -7.61 -3.64
C THR A 10 -43.62 -7.77 -2.38
N PRO A 11 -44.20 -7.94 -1.16
CA PRO A 11 -43.42 -8.25 0.03
C PRO A 11 -43.04 -9.74 0.04
N GLY A 12 -41.77 -10.04 -0.24
CA GLY A 12 -41.20 -11.36 -0.05
C GLY A 12 -40.90 -11.61 1.44
N SER A 13 -41.82 -12.28 2.13
CA SER A 13 -41.53 -12.95 3.39
C SER A 13 -40.75 -14.23 3.09
N GLY A 14 -39.49 -14.26 3.48
CA GLY A 14 -38.63 -15.43 3.39
C GLY A 14 -37.89 -15.62 4.70
N SER A 15 -38.60 -16.17 5.69
CA SER A 15 -37.99 -16.74 6.89
C SER A 15 -37.36 -18.08 6.50
N VAL A 16 -36.04 -18.18 6.60
CA VAL A 16 -35.32 -19.45 6.51
C VAL A 16 -34.61 -19.64 7.84
N ASP A 17 -35.28 -20.40 8.71
CA ASP A 17 -34.66 -21.14 9.80
C ASP A 17 -33.68 -22.16 9.22
N GLY A 18 -32.43 -22.11 9.66
CA GLY A 18 -31.36 -23.05 9.30
C GLY A 18 -30.44 -23.30 10.50
N PRO A 19 -30.06 -24.56 10.80
CA PRO A 19 -29.69 -24.99 12.14
C PRO A 19 -28.21 -24.78 12.50
N GLY A 20 -27.99 -24.38 13.76
CA GLY A 20 -26.98 -25.01 14.62
C GLY A 20 -25.50 -24.89 14.22
N LEU A 21 -24.98 -23.68 14.02
CA LEU A 21 -23.54 -23.45 14.10
C LEU A 21 -23.13 -23.24 15.56
N ARG A 22 -22.60 -24.30 16.18
CA ARG A 22 -21.88 -24.20 17.45
C ARG A 22 -20.75 -23.17 17.31
N PRO A 23 -20.72 -22.07 18.09
CA PRO A 23 -19.60 -21.15 18.08
C PRO A 23 -18.36 -21.86 18.61
N GLY A 24 -17.39 -22.10 17.74
CA GLY A 24 -16.11 -22.67 18.11
C GLY A 24 -15.33 -21.73 19.05
N PRO A 25 -14.57 -22.26 20.02
CA PRO A 25 -13.92 -21.47 21.09
C PRO A 25 -12.79 -20.55 20.61
N ARG A 26 -12.51 -20.48 19.31
CA ARG A 26 -11.40 -19.66 18.76
C ARG A 26 -11.81 -18.23 18.37
N LEU A 27 -13.10 -17.91 18.36
CA LEU A 27 -13.57 -16.53 18.17
C LEU A 27 -13.57 -15.70 19.47
N LEU A 28 -13.52 -16.35 20.64
CA LEU A 28 -13.42 -15.65 21.92
C LEU A 28 -12.01 -15.07 22.19
N LEU A 29 -10.97 -15.57 21.53
CA LEU A 29 -9.60 -15.15 21.81
C LEU A 29 -9.13 -13.91 21.02
N ARG A 30 -9.79 -13.54 19.92
CA ARG A 30 -9.45 -12.33 19.15
C ARG A 30 -10.19 -11.08 19.62
N GLY A 31 -11.39 -11.23 20.17
CA GLY A 31 -12.16 -10.12 20.73
C GLY A 31 -11.55 -9.54 22.02
N THR A 32 -11.01 -10.42 22.88
CA THR A 32 -10.36 -10.02 24.13
C THR A 32 -9.12 -9.16 23.90
N SER A 33 -8.35 -9.44 22.84
CA SER A 33 -7.12 -8.71 22.54
C SER A 33 -7.38 -7.26 22.11
N VAL A 34 -8.40 -7.04 21.29
CA VAL A 34 -8.80 -5.68 20.87
C VAL A 34 -9.39 -4.91 22.06
N GLY A 35 -10.25 -5.55 22.86
CA GLY A 35 -10.81 -4.94 24.07
C GLY A 35 -9.75 -4.55 25.10
N LEU A 36 -8.76 -5.42 25.31
CA LEU A 36 -7.67 -5.16 26.26
C LEU A 36 -6.72 -4.07 25.76
N ALA A 37 -6.39 -4.04 24.46
CA ALA A 37 -5.58 -2.97 23.87
C ALA A 37 -6.27 -1.59 23.97
N LEU A 38 -7.58 -1.55 23.72
CA LEU A 38 -8.37 -0.31 23.81
C LEU A 38 -8.50 0.16 25.28
N LEU A 39 -8.66 -0.78 26.22
CA LEU A 39 -8.69 -0.46 27.65
C LEU A 39 -7.34 0.05 28.17
N VAL A 40 -6.22 -0.55 27.75
CA VAL A 40 -4.86 -0.09 28.07
C VAL A 40 -4.60 1.31 27.49
N LEU A 41 -5.05 1.56 26.25
CA LEU A 41 -4.96 2.88 25.62
C LEU A 41 -5.74 3.93 26.42
N VAL A 42 -7.00 3.65 26.79
CA VAL A 42 -7.82 4.57 27.60
C VAL A 42 -7.18 4.83 28.97
N LEU A 43 -6.59 3.82 29.62
CA LEU A 43 -5.86 3.98 30.89
C LEU A 43 -4.58 4.83 30.74
N LEU A 44 -3.83 4.67 29.65
CA LEU A 44 -2.67 5.50 29.33
C LEU A 44 -3.06 6.96 29.06
N LEU A 45 -4.16 7.19 28.35
CA LEU A 45 -4.70 8.55 28.12
C LEU A 45 -5.20 9.20 29.42
N ALA A 46 -5.87 8.43 30.29
CA ALA A 46 -6.32 8.92 31.59
C ALA A 46 -5.14 9.19 32.56
N ALA A 47 -4.09 8.37 32.52
CA ALA A 47 -2.90 8.55 33.34
C ALA A 47 -2.03 9.74 32.91
N CYS A 48 -2.03 10.12 31.62
CA CYS A 48 -1.32 11.30 31.13
C CYS A 48 -2.09 12.63 31.31
N GLY A 49 -3.38 12.62 31.64
CA GLY A 49 -4.21 13.83 31.67
C GLY A 49 -4.36 14.52 33.04
N GLY A 50 -3.89 13.90 34.12
CA GLY A 50 -4.25 14.29 35.50
C GLY A 50 -3.13 14.88 36.36
N GLY A 51 -2.02 15.34 35.78
CA GLY A 51 -0.95 15.98 36.55
C GLY A 51 -1.40 17.34 37.11
N PRO A 52 -1.33 17.60 38.43
CA PRO A 52 -1.54 18.94 38.98
C PRO A 52 -0.51 19.89 38.38
N LEU A 53 -0.98 21.00 37.84
CA LEU A 53 -0.14 22.08 37.29
C LEU A 53 0.91 22.50 38.36
N PRO A 54 2.22 22.40 38.08
CA PRO A 54 3.22 22.95 38.98
C PRO A 54 3.03 24.47 39.08
N ALA A 55 2.99 24.97 40.31
CA ALA A 55 2.94 26.39 40.59
C ALA A 55 4.09 27.12 39.88
N ALA A 56 3.79 28.29 39.32
CA ALA A 56 4.72 29.11 38.56
C ALA A 56 6.05 29.31 39.31
N PRO A 57 7.21 29.07 38.66
CA PRO A 57 8.50 29.36 39.26
C PRO A 57 8.72 30.88 39.38
N PRO A 58 9.42 31.34 40.44
CA PRO A 58 9.83 32.74 40.56
C PRO A 58 10.77 33.15 39.42
N PRO A 59 10.85 34.46 39.08
CA PRO A 59 11.73 34.94 38.03
C PRO A 59 13.20 34.64 38.39
N SER A 60 13.85 33.86 37.53
CA SER A 60 15.25 33.48 37.70
C SER A 60 16.19 34.62 37.30
N PRO A 61 17.23 34.93 38.09
CA PRO A 61 18.18 36.01 37.84
C PRO A 61 19.08 35.73 36.61
N ALA A 62 19.59 36.83 36.05
CA ALA A 62 20.34 36.92 34.80
C ALA A 62 21.53 35.92 34.70
N PRO A 63 21.81 35.39 33.48
CA PRO A 63 22.90 34.44 33.28
C PRO A 63 24.28 35.11 33.35
N PRO A 64 25.29 34.49 33.99
CA PRO A 64 26.69 34.90 33.88
C PRO A 64 27.30 34.49 32.52
N PRO A 65 28.42 35.12 32.10
CA PRO A 65 29.03 34.90 30.79
C PRO A 65 29.59 33.48 30.59
N THR A 66 29.51 33.05 29.34
CA THR A 66 29.95 31.78 28.78
C THR A 66 31.44 31.52 28.97
N THR A 67 31.80 30.36 29.52
CA THR A 67 33.14 29.78 29.37
C THR A 67 33.06 28.63 28.39
N SER A 68 33.67 28.85 27.22
CA SER A 68 33.81 27.87 26.14
C SER A 68 34.74 26.74 26.60
N SER A 69 34.21 25.53 26.72
CA SER A 69 35.00 24.32 26.95
C SER A 69 34.94 23.48 25.68
N ALA A 70 36.04 23.46 24.94
CA ALA A 70 36.22 22.66 23.74
C ALA A 70 36.06 21.16 24.07
N ALA A 71 35.17 20.48 23.35
CA ALA A 71 35.05 19.03 23.36
C ALA A 71 35.76 18.45 22.11
N PRO A 72 36.46 17.31 22.24
CA PRO A 72 37.39 16.81 21.23
C PRO A 72 36.69 16.30 19.96
N SER A 73 37.37 16.54 18.84
CA SER A 73 37.05 16.05 17.50
C SER A 73 36.88 14.52 17.48
N PRO A 74 35.78 13.97 16.95
CA PRO A 74 35.75 12.57 16.56
C PRO A 74 36.58 12.39 15.28
N THR A 75 37.62 11.56 15.40
CA THR A 75 38.44 10.98 14.33
C THR A 75 37.58 10.51 13.16
N SER A 76 37.77 11.11 11.99
CA SER A 76 37.35 10.55 10.70
C SER A 76 38.12 9.25 10.45
N ALA A 77 37.47 8.12 10.64
CA ALA A 77 37.89 6.88 10.02
C ALA A 77 37.49 6.92 8.54
N SER A 78 38.49 7.07 7.68
CA SER A 78 38.41 6.94 6.23
C SER A 78 38.08 5.48 5.88
N PRO A 79 36.92 5.16 5.27
CA PRO A 79 36.76 3.86 4.63
C PRO A 79 37.60 3.83 3.35
N GLU A 80 38.45 2.82 3.31
CA GLU A 80 39.23 2.34 2.18
C GLU A 80 38.33 2.10 0.95
N PRO A 81 38.72 2.56 -0.26
CA PRO A 81 37.97 2.27 -1.48
C PRO A 81 38.24 0.81 -1.89
N GLU A 82 37.40 -0.10 -1.43
CA GLU A 82 37.41 -1.49 -1.89
C GLU A 82 36.89 -1.55 -3.34
N ALA A 83 37.68 -2.25 -4.16
CA ALA A 83 37.61 -2.23 -5.61
C ALA A 83 36.26 -2.70 -6.16
N ALA A 84 35.70 -1.92 -7.08
CA ALA A 84 34.53 -2.27 -7.87
C ALA A 84 34.76 -3.56 -8.68
N PRO A 85 33.86 -4.57 -8.61
CA PRO A 85 33.83 -5.61 -9.61
C PRO A 85 33.25 -5.03 -10.91
N SER A 86 34.09 -4.95 -11.95
CA SER A 86 33.68 -4.69 -13.32
C SER A 86 32.78 -5.81 -13.83
N THR A 87 31.46 -5.63 -13.78
CA THR A 87 30.53 -6.47 -14.54
C THR A 87 30.43 -5.94 -15.97
N THR A 88 31.14 -6.61 -16.87
CA THR A 88 30.96 -6.50 -18.32
C THR A 88 29.52 -6.86 -18.68
N ARG A 89 28.68 -5.85 -18.93
CA ARG A 89 27.33 -6.01 -19.49
C ARG A 89 27.46 -6.19 -21.00
N THR A 90 27.39 -7.43 -21.46
CA THR A 90 27.20 -7.78 -22.89
C THR A 90 25.80 -7.33 -23.30
N ALA A 91 25.74 -6.28 -24.12
CA ALA A 91 24.52 -5.81 -24.76
C ALA A 91 24.17 -6.73 -25.96
N PRO A 92 22.96 -7.28 -26.05
CA PRO A 92 22.44 -7.82 -27.30
C PRO A 92 21.97 -6.65 -28.17
N GLU A 93 22.69 -6.40 -29.26
CA GLU A 93 22.28 -5.54 -30.36
C GLU A 93 21.11 -6.21 -31.08
N ALA A 94 19.88 -5.85 -30.69
CA ALA A 94 18.67 -6.25 -31.38
C ALA A 94 18.42 -5.27 -32.54
N ALA A 95 18.67 -5.75 -33.76
CA ALA A 95 18.37 -5.04 -35.00
C ALA A 95 16.87 -4.69 -35.11
N PRO A 96 16.52 -3.50 -35.63
CA PRO A 96 15.13 -3.12 -35.88
C PRO A 96 14.55 -3.93 -37.06
N PRO A 97 13.36 -4.55 -36.93
CA PRO A 97 12.64 -5.09 -38.08
C PRO A 97 12.03 -3.95 -38.91
N ALA A 98 12.20 -4.07 -40.24
CA ALA A 98 11.72 -3.14 -41.26
C ALA A 98 10.18 -2.96 -41.27
N PRO A 99 9.66 -1.80 -41.68
CA PRO A 99 8.23 -1.59 -41.85
C PRO A 99 7.69 -2.32 -43.09
N PRO A 100 6.59 -3.09 -43.01
CA PRO A 100 5.89 -3.53 -44.21
C PRO A 100 5.09 -2.37 -44.82
N ALA A 101 5.36 -2.12 -46.09
CA ALA A 101 4.61 -1.21 -46.94
C ALA A 101 3.20 -1.74 -47.25
N GLY A 102 2.22 -0.86 -47.08
CA GLY A 102 1.03 -0.64 -47.92
C GLY A 102 0.15 -1.83 -48.37
N ARG A 103 -1.13 -1.80 -47.96
CA ARG A 103 -2.27 -2.15 -48.83
C ARG A 103 -3.61 -1.54 -48.32
N PRO A 104 -4.65 -1.43 -49.16
CA PRO A 104 -5.34 -0.20 -49.57
C PRO A 104 -6.66 0.06 -48.82
N PRO A 105 -7.33 1.22 -49.05
CA PRO A 105 -8.65 1.50 -48.50
C PRO A 105 -9.73 0.75 -49.30
N GLY A 106 -10.66 0.10 -48.58
CA GLY A 106 -11.77 -0.64 -49.16
C GLY A 106 -12.93 -0.77 -48.17
N ASN A 107 -13.74 0.28 -48.13
CA ASN A 107 -15.20 0.28 -48.32
C ASN A 107 -16.12 -0.67 -47.54
N ASP A 108 -17.07 0.00 -46.86
CA ASP A 108 -18.52 -0.23 -46.87
C ASP A 108 -19.13 -1.29 -45.93
N GLY A 109 -19.78 -0.76 -44.88
CA GLY A 109 -21.21 -0.99 -44.65
C GLY A 109 -21.64 -2.30 -43.97
N GLY A 110 -22.11 -2.22 -42.73
CA GLY A 110 -22.89 -3.29 -42.12
C GLY A 110 -23.20 -3.04 -40.65
N GLY A 111 -24.40 -2.49 -40.39
CA GLY A 111 -24.92 -2.36 -39.04
C GLY A 111 -25.09 -3.72 -38.34
N GLY A 112 -24.61 -3.80 -37.12
CA GLY A 112 -24.86 -4.90 -36.20
C GLY A 112 -24.63 -4.40 -34.79
N ALA A 113 -25.71 -4.29 -34.01
CA ALA A 113 -25.66 -3.97 -32.60
C ALA A 113 -24.90 -5.07 -31.84
N ALA A 114 -23.62 -4.83 -31.54
CA ALA A 114 -22.82 -5.65 -30.65
C ALA A 114 -22.75 -4.96 -29.28
N ARG A 115 -23.56 -5.45 -28.33
CA ARG A 115 -23.25 -5.30 -26.91
C ARG A 115 -22.13 -6.28 -26.59
N ASP A 116 -20.89 -5.90 -26.85
CA ASP A 116 -19.74 -6.69 -26.44
C ASP A 116 -19.02 -5.93 -25.34
N GLY A 117 -19.32 -6.35 -24.11
CA GLY A 117 -18.60 -5.94 -22.92
C GLY A 117 -17.12 -6.28 -23.09
N ALA A 118 -16.31 -5.25 -23.31
CA ALA A 118 -14.96 -5.31 -22.82
C ALA A 118 -15.06 -5.68 -21.32
N PRO A 119 -14.38 -6.74 -20.85
CA PRO A 119 -14.27 -6.93 -19.42
C PRO A 119 -13.69 -5.62 -18.88
N ALA A 120 -14.49 -4.88 -18.12
CA ALA A 120 -13.96 -3.79 -17.31
C ALA A 120 -12.79 -4.45 -16.56
N PRO A 121 -11.54 -3.95 -16.68
CA PRO A 121 -10.46 -4.51 -15.89
C PRO A 121 -10.98 -4.49 -14.47
N ALA A 122 -11.08 -5.67 -13.84
CA ALA A 122 -11.42 -5.76 -12.43
C ALA A 122 -10.47 -4.77 -11.78
N ALA A 123 -11.03 -3.66 -11.26
CA ALA A 123 -10.25 -2.60 -10.65
C ALA A 123 -9.58 -3.28 -9.47
N GLY A 124 -8.35 -3.73 -9.68
CA GLY A 124 -7.66 -4.47 -8.67
C GLY A 124 -7.43 -3.55 -7.47
N PRO A 125 -7.09 -4.13 -6.31
CA PRO A 125 -7.08 -3.38 -5.07
C PRO A 125 -6.09 -2.23 -5.22
N LEU A 126 -6.56 -0.98 -5.14
CA LEU A 126 -5.69 0.19 -5.18
C LEU A 126 -5.14 0.45 -3.78
N TRP A 127 -4.40 -0.49 -3.23
CA TRP A 127 -3.92 -0.40 -1.84
C TRP A 127 -2.60 0.37 -1.77
N PRO A 128 -2.38 1.23 -0.76
CA PRO A 128 -3.24 1.49 0.41
C PRO A 128 -4.34 2.55 0.21
N ALA A 129 -4.40 3.22 -0.94
CA ALA A 129 -5.26 4.37 -1.16
C ALA A 129 -6.77 4.06 -1.19
N GLY A 130 -7.18 2.89 -1.65
CA GLY A 130 -8.57 2.52 -1.94
C GLY A 130 -9.14 3.15 -3.22
N ASP A 131 -8.79 4.41 -3.51
CA ASP A 131 -9.21 5.14 -4.71
C ASP A 131 -8.17 6.18 -5.20
N ALA A 132 -8.40 6.74 -6.40
CA ALA A 132 -7.48 7.68 -7.03
C ALA A 132 -7.37 9.04 -6.32
N ALA A 133 -8.39 9.47 -5.57
CA ALA A 133 -8.35 10.73 -4.83
C ALA A 133 -7.53 10.58 -3.54
N ALA A 134 -7.65 9.45 -2.85
CA ALA A 134 -6.78 9.07 -1.76
C ALA A 134 -5.33 8.90 -2.23
N ALA A 135 -5.09 8.27 -3.39
CA ALA A 135 -3.76 8.12 -3.96
C ALA A 135 -3.06 9.48 -4.17
N ARG A 136 -3.79 10.47 -4.72
CA ARG A 136 -3.28 11.84 -4.86
C ARG A 136 -2.92 12.49 -3.53
N ARG A 137 -3.78 12.35 -2.51
CA ARG A 137 -3.48 12.87 -1.16
C ARG A 137 -2.24 12.21 -0.55
N MET A 138 -2.05 10.91 -0.79
CA MET A 138 -0.85 10.19 -0.34
C MET A 138 0.39 10.68 -1.08
N GLN A 139 0.30 10.95 -2.38
CA GLN A 139 1.39 11.57 -3.15
C GLN A 139 1.76 12.94 -2.57
N GLU A 140 0.78 13.81 -2.31
CA GLU A 140 1.00 15.14 -1.70
C GLU A 140 1.60 15.05 -0.28
N GLN A 141 1.32 13.97 0.45
CA GLN A 141 1.91 13.72 1.76
C GLN A 141 3.36 13.24 1.64
N ALA A 142 3.64 12.30 0.74
CA ALA A 142 5.00 11.83 0.45
C ALA A 142 5.90 12.96 -0.05
N ASP A 143 5.37 13.85 -0.89
CA ASP A 143 6.07 15.05 -1.40
C ASP A 143 6.48 16.01 -0.28
N ARG A 144 5.74 16.02 0.83
CA ARG A 144 6.04 16.79 2.04
C ARG A 144 6.92 16.03 3.04
N GLY A 145 7.47 14.88 2.64
CA GLY A 145 8.31 14.01 3.48
C GLY A 145 7.53 13.12 4.45
N GLY A 146 6.22 12.91 4.21
CA GLY A 146 5.47 11.88 4.93
C GLY A 146 5.77 10.47 4.40
N ASP A 147 5.21 9.45 5.07
CA ASP A 147 5.21 8.01 4.71
C ASP A 147 6.26 7.57 3.66
N PRO A 148 7.56 7.62 3.99
CA PRO A 148 8.64 7.37 3.03
C PRO A 148 8.62 5.95 2.47
N TRP A 149 8.02 5.00 3.19
CA TRP A 149 7.85 3.61 2.76
C TRP A 149 6.98 3.47 1.50
N LEU A 150 6.14 4.46 1.17
CA LEU A 150 5.32 4.44 -0.06
C LEU A 150 6.15 4.66 -1.34
N LEU A 151 7.37 5.17 -1.20
CA LEU A 151 8.27 5.42 -2.32
C LEU A 151 9.10 4.19 -2.69
N ASP A 152 9.12 3.18 -1.80
CA ASP A 152 9.83 1.93 -2.00
C ASP A 152 8.84 0.80 -2.36
N PRO A 153 8.89 0.26 -3.59
CA PRO A 153 7.96 -0.78 -4.00
C PRO A 153 8.09 -2.08 -3.19
N GLU A 154 9.28 -2.39 -2.65
CA GLU A 154 9.49 -3.60 -1.84
C GLU A 154 8.79 -3.48 -0.48
N GLU A 155 8.93 -2.32 0.18
CA GLU A 155 8.25 -2.03 1.45
C GLU A 155 6.73 -2.03 1.28
N VAL A 156 6.20 -1.43 0.20
CA VAL A 156 4.76 -1.48 -0.09
C VAL A 156 4.29 -2.92 -0.27
N ALA A 157 5.04 -3.73 -1.02
CA ALA A 157 4.69 -5.13 -1.27
C ALA A 157 4.70 -5.96 0.03
N ILE A 158 5.72 -5.81 0.87
CA ILE A 158 5.84 -6.48 2.19
C ILE A 158 4.68 -6.06 3.11
N SER A 159 4.40 -4.76 3.20
CA SER A 159 3.33 -4.23 4.03
C SER A 159 1.96 -4.74 3.57
N TYR A 160 1.71 -4.80 2.26
CA TYR A 160 0.48 -5.36 1.69
C TYR A 160 0.30 -6.83 2.09
N VAL A 161 1.28 -7.70 1.84
CA VAL A 161 1.12 -9.12 2.15
C VAL A 161 1.04 -9.39 3.65
N GLY A 162 1.70 -8.57 4.47
CA GLY A 162 1.62 -8.68 5.93
C GLY A 162 0.23 -8.33 6.49
N SER A 163 -0.38 -7.27 5.95
CA SER A 163 -1.69 -6.76 6.38
C SER A 163 -2.87 -7.50 5.75
N GLU A 164 -2.87 -7.68 4.43
CA GLU A 164 -4.00 -8.23 3.67
C GLU A 164 -3.95 -9.76 3.54
N LEU A 165 -2.75 -10.33 3.40
CA LEU A 165 -2.59 -11.79 3.26
C LEU A 165 -2.20 -12.48 4.56
N GLY A 166 -1.81 -11.71 5.58
CA GLY A 166 -1.38 -12.24 6.86
C GLY A 166 -0.02 -12.95 6.83
N TYR A 167 0.82 -12.66 5.84
CA TYR A 167 2.17 -13.20 5.79
C TYR A 167 2.97 -12.68 6.99
N ARG A 168 3.78 -13.55 7.59
CA ARG A 168 4.56 -13.27 8.81
C ARG A 168 6.05 -13.27 8.54
N ASN A 169 6.48 -13.99 7.52
CA ASN A 169 7.88 -14.01 7.11
C ASN A 169 7.97 -14.02 5.57
N PRO A 170 7.49 -12.95 4.91
CA PRO A 170 7.49 -12.89 3.45
C PRO A 170 8.92 -12.90 2.90
N LYS A 171 9.14 -13.67 1.84
CA LYS A 171 10.35 -13.65 1.03
C LYS A 171 9.98 -13.11 -0.34
N LEU A 172 10.51 -11.94 -0.67
CA LEU A 172 10.33 -11.31 -1.97
C LEU A 172 11.32 -11.87 -2.99
N THR A 173 10.84 -12.06 -4.21
CA THR A 173 11.65 -12.28 -5.40
C THR A 173 11.20 -11.29 -6.46
N TRP A 174 12.12 -10.43 -6.90
CA TRP A 174 11.87 -9.47 -7.97
C TRP A 174 11.67 -10.20 -9.29
N ILE A 175 10.54 -9.95 -9.97
CA ILE A 175 10.30 -10.46 -11.33
C ILE A 175 10.58 -9.37 -12.35
N ASP A 176 9.98 -8.19 -12.15
CA ASP A 176 10.08 -7.03 -13.03
C ASP A 176 9.77 -5.74 -12.24
N THR A 177 9.91 -4.58 -12.86
CA THR A 177 9.60 -3.28 -12.27
C THR A 177 8.18 -3.26 -11.72
N GLY A 178 8.05 -3.07 -10.41
CA GLY A 178 6.76 -3.08 -9.72
C GLY A 178 6.10 -4.46 -9.68
N ARG A 179 6.80 -5.56 -9.95
CA ARG A 179 6.22 -6.92 -9.92
C ARG A 179 7.08 -7.87 -9.10
N PHE A 180 6.47 -8.44 -8.07
CA PHE A 180 7.14 -9.30 -7.09
C PHE A 180 6.43 -10.64 -6.95
N ASP A 181 7.19 -11.73 -6.93
CA ASP A 181 6.71 -13.01 -6.39
C ASP A 181 7.05 -13.06 -4.90
N ILE A 182 6.07 -13.42 -4.07
CA ILE A 182 6.19 -13.37 -2.62
C ILE A 182 5.77 -14.70 -2.04
N ALA A 183 6.71 -15.35 -1.36
CA ALA A 183 6.46 -16.61 -0.65
C ALA A 183 6.40 -16.38 0.86
N GLU A 184 5.46 -17.03 1.55
CA GLU A 184 5.47 -17.07 3.01
C GLU A 184 6.52 -18.06 3.50
N GLY A 185 7.50 -17.60 4.27
CA GLY A 185 8.64 -18.44 4.68
C GLY A 185 8.28 -19.65 5.54
N ARG A 186 7.10 -19.68 6.17
CA ARG A 186 6.65 -20.80 7.04
C ARG A 186 5.56 -21.67 6.42
N SER A 187 5.09 -21.38 5.21
CA SER A 187 3.97 -22.08 4.58
C SER A 187 4.17 -22.19 3.07
N PRO A 188 3.43 -23.05 2.36
CA PRO A 188 3.50 -23.10 0.90
C PRO A 188 2.81 -21.92 0.21
N ALA A 189 2.17 -21.00 0.95
CA ALA A 189 1.40 -19.90 0.38
C ALA A 189 2.29 -18.93 -0.42
N ARG A 190 1.84 -18.56 -1.62
CA ARG A 190 2.52 -17.63 -2.51
C ARG A 190 1.56 -16.63 -3.13
N ALA A 191 2.08 -15.46 -3.48
CA ALA A 191 1.34 -14.44 -4.20
C ALA A 191 2.26 -13.65 -5.10
N THR A 192 1.78 -13.34 -6.30
CA THR A 192 2.39 -12.34 -7.16
C THR A 192 1.68 -11.01 -6.92
N VAL A 193 2.44 -9.97 -6.59
CA VAL A 193 1.95 -8.61 -6.36
C VAL A 193 2.43 -7.71 -7.48
N VAL A 194 1.52 -6.96 -8.09
CA VAL A 194 1.80 -5.93 -9.10
C VAL A 194 1.51 -4.57 -8.48
N LEU A 195 2.48 -3.66 -8.61
CA LEU A 195 2.46 -2.30 -8.13
C LEU A 195 2.66 -1.34 -9.28
N GLU A 196 1.98 -0.20 -9.22
CA GLU A 196 2.08 0.87 -10.20
C GLU A 196 2.11 2.24 -9.51
N GLN A 197 2.79 3.19 -10.14
CA GLN A 197 2.79 4.59 -9.72
C GLN A 197 1.69 5.37 -10.45
N THR A 198 0.46 5.26 -9.97
CA THR A 198 -0.73 5.76 -10.69
C THR A 198 -0.87 7.29 -10.70
N VAL A 199 -0.21 7.99 -9.76
CA VAL A 199 -0.31 9.45 -9.62
C VAL A 199 0.80 10.17 -10.37
N ARG A 200 2.05 9.74 -10.15
CA ARG A 200 3.24 10.34 -10.77
C ARG A 200 4.32 9.27 -10.97
N PRO A 201 4.85 9.11 -12.18
CA PRO A 201 5.96 8.18 -12.42
C PRO A 201 7.32 8.73 -11.96
N GLY A 202 8.25 7.86 -11.59
CA GLY A 202 9.65 8.17 -11.28
C GLY A 202 10.01 8.06 -9.78
N ASP A 203 11.20 8.55 -9.41
CA ASP A 203 11.84 8.37 -8.09
C ASP A 203 11.09 8.99 -6.89
N GLY A 204 10.02 9.75 -7.15
CA GLY A 204 9.14 10.27 -6.11
C GLY A 204 7.70 9.78 -6.20
N GLY A 205 7.40 8.83 -7.09
CA GLY A 205 6.05 8.31 -7.27
C GLY A 205 5.67 7.34 -6.15
N VAL A 206 4.49 7.53 -5.54
CA VAL A 206 3.97 6.54 -4.58
C VAL A 206 3.60 5.25 -5.32
N TRP A 207 4.07 4.12 -4.79
CA TRP A 207 3.71 2.79 -5.29
C TRP A 207 2.40 2.33 -4.68
N LEU A 208 1.49 1.87 -5.53
CA LEU A 208 0.22 1.30 -5.11
C LEU A 208 0.13 -0.10 -5.66
N VAL A 209 -0.34 -1.05 -4.86
CA VAL A 209 -0.76 -2.34 -5.39
C VAL A 209 -1.92 -2.08 -6.35
N THR A 210 -1.93 -2.77 -7.49
CA THR A 210 -3.01 -2.71 -8.49
C THR A 210 -3.52 -4.08 -8.87
N ARG A 211 -2.76 -5.15 -8.59
CA ARG A 211 -3.18 -6.54 -8.82
C ARG A 211 -2.45 -7.49 -7.88
N VAL A 212 -3.16 -8.54 -7.47
CA VAL A 212 -2.58 -9.64 -6.69
C VAL A 212 -3.14 -10.97 -7.18
N ASP A 213 -2.23 -11.88 -7.52
CA ASP A 213 -2.54 -13.24 -7.95
C ASP A 213 -2.02 -14.21 -6.87
N ARG A 214 -2.92 -14.99 -6.24
CA ARG A 214 -2.56 -15.96 -5.20
C ARG A 214 -2.38 -17.35 -5.82
N HIS A 215 -1.40 -18.11 -5.33
CA HIS A 215 -1.07 -19.46 -5.80
C HIS A 215 -1.04 -20.47 -4.66
#